data_AF-A0A7Y9QXN8-F1
#
_entry.id   AF-A0A7Y9QXN8-F1
#
_cell.length_a   1.000
_cell.length_b   1.000
_cell.length_c   1.000
_cell.angle_alpha   90.00
_cell.angle_beta   90.00
_cell.angle_gamma   90.00
#
_symmetry.space_group_name_H-M   'P 1'
#
loop_
_entity.id
_entity.type
_entity.pdbx_description
1 polymer ?
#
loop_
_entity_poly.entity_id
_entity_poly.type
_entity_poly.pdbx_seq_one_letter_code
_entity_poly.pdbx_strand_id
1 'polypeptide(L)'
;MKLLILSDLHLEFHPMRVPPGDFDAVILAGDIQAPGRRGVAWAAAEPAFAGKPVLYVPGNHEFYGQVLASELAEMRAAAQDTNVQVLDQDVVTLASDAGPVRVLGATLWTDFRLKVLGADGQWRRDARLAAAEASVGLNDFSVIRVKRTAPESGVRRLRPLDTVHWHQATRRWMHDRLAEPWGGKTVVITHHAPHRGSLAACFERSGLSPAFVNDLPPSCFDGVDLWVHGHTHDSFDYLVDRPGGGTCRVVCNPRGYVRWDGTLENRGFDPGFEVTV
;
A
#
# COMPACT_ATOMS: atom_id res chain seq x y z
N MET A 1 -17.80 -10.41 -4.77
CA MET A 1 -17.83 -9.11 -4.06
C MET A 1 -17.19 -8.05 -4.93
N LYS A 2 -17.73 -6.84 -5.00
CA LYS A 2 -17.22 -5.73 -5.79
C LYS A 2 -16.55 -4.68 -4.91
N LEU A 3 -15.32 -4.34 -5.23
CA LEU A 3 -14.43 -3.51 -4.43
C LEU A 3 -14.11 -2.23 -5.20
N LEU A 4 -14.38 -1.06 -4.63
CA LEU A 4 -13.83 0.21 -5.13
C LEU A 4 -12.38 0.33 -4.66
N ILE A 5 -11.46 0.62 -5.59
CA ILE A 5 -10.03 0.67 -5.31
C ILE A 5 -9.49 2.09 -5.49
N LEU A 6 -8.94 2.67 -4.43
CA LEU A 6 -8.31 3.99 -4.43
C LEU A 6 -6.96 3.96 -3.71
N SER A 7 -5.97 4.67 -4.23
CA SER A 7 -4.70 4.92 -3.54
C SER A 7 -4.09 6.25 -3.96
N ASP A 8 -3.11 6.73 -3.20
CA ASP A 8 -2.28 7.89 -3.54
C ASP A 8 -3.14 9.14 -3.87
N LEU A 9 -4.22 9.34 -3.11
CA LEU A 9 -5.16 10.45 -3.32
C LEU A 9 -4.55 11.79 -2.95
N HIS A 10 -3.58 11.81 -2.03
CA HIS A 10 -2.81 13.00 -1.65
C HIS A 10 -3.69 14.22 -1.35
N LEU A 11 -4.73 14.01 -0.53
CA LEU A 11 -5.76 15.00 -0.24
C LEU A 11 -5.20 16.23 0.50
N GLU A 12 -4.03 16.12 1.13
CA GLU A 12 -3.29 17.25 1.71
C GLU A 12 -2.85 18.29 0.66
N PHE A 13 -2.75 17.89 -0.62
CA PHE A 13 -2.34 18.77 -1.71
C PHE A 13 -3.53 19.18 -2.59
N HIS A 14 -4.44 18.25 -2.89
CA HIS A 14 -5.60 18.57 -3.71
C HIS A 14 -6.83 17.76 -3.30
N PRO A 15 -7.98 18.39 -3.01
CA PRO A 15 -9.18 17.67 -2.65
C PRO A 15 -9.71 16.84 -3.83
N MET A 16 -10.57 15.89 -3.50
CA MET A 16 -11.33 15.07 -4.44
C MET A 16 -12.68 14.71 -3.82
N ARG A 17 -13.66 14.42 -4.67
CA ARG A 17 -14.88 13.70 -4.28
C ARG A 17 -14.92 12.38 -5.03
N VAL A 18 -15.40 11.35 -4.37
CA VAL A 18 -15.59 10.05 -5.01
C VAL A 18 -16.95 10.03 -5.70
N PRO A 19 -17.05 9.65 -6.98
CA PRO A 19 -18.33 9.50 -7.64
C PRO A 19 -19.14 8.37 -6.97
N PRO A 20 -20.47 8.47 -6.93
CA PRO A 20 -21.30 7.37 -6.45
C PRO A 20 -21.09 6.14 -7.35
N GLY A 21 -21.07 4.96 -6.74
CA GLY A 21 -20.84 3.69 -7.43
C GLY A 21 -21.52 2.53 -6.73
N ASP A 22 -21.63 1.42 -7.46
CA ASP A 22 -22.33 0.21 -7.04
C ASP A 22 -21.32 -0.83 -6.54
N PHE A 23 -20.57 -0.50 -5.50
CA PHE A 23 -19.56 -1.37 -4.86
C PHE A 23 -20.00 -1.81 -3.45
N ASP A 24 -19.54 -2.99 -3.02
CA ASP A 24 -19.85 -3.58 -1.72
C ASP A 24 -18.93 -3.06 -0.61
N ALA A 25 -17.66 -2.77 -0.95
CA ALA A 25 -16.63 -2.32 -0.02
C ALA A 25 -15.62 -1.39 -0.70
N VAL A 26 -14.86 -0.66 0.09
CA VAL A 26 -13.82 0.27 -0.39
C VAL A 26 -12.46 -0.20 0.12
N ILE A 27 -11.46 -0.14 -0.75
CA ILE A 27 -10.05 -0.31 -0.40
C ILE A 27 -9.33 1.01 -0.62
N LEU A 28 -8.72 1.51 0.45
CA LEU A 28 -7.80 2.64 0.44
C LEU A 28 -6.38 2.10 0.66
N ALA A 29 -5.60 1.99 -0.42
CA ALA A 29 -4.27 1.37 -0.43
C ALA A 29 -3.12 2.37 -0.22
N GLY A 30 -3.26 3.21 0.81
CA GLY A 30 -2.24 4.15 1.29
C GLY A 30 -2.16 5.48 0.52
N ASP A 31 -1.44 6.43 1.11
CA ASP A 31 -1.20 7.79 0.63
C ASP A 31 -2.50 8.56 0.29
N ILE A 32 -3.50 8.40 1.16
CA ILE A 32 -4.78 9.09 1.06
C ILE A 32 -4.67 10.51 1.57
N GLN A 33 -4.07 10.68 2.76
CA GLN A 33 -3.90 12.00 3.36
C GLN A 33 -2.83 12.03 4.45
N ALA A 34 -2.03 13.09 4.47
CA ALA A 34 -1.10 13.40 5.55
C ALA A 34 -1.64 14.51 6.51
N PRO A 35 -1.69 14.29 7.84
CA PRO A 35 -1.46 13.03 8.55
C PRO A 35 -2.66 12.07 8.42
N GLY A 36 -2.38 10.77 8.58
CA GLY A 36 -3.33 9.70 8.27
C GLY A 36 -4.66 9.74 9.01
N ARG A 37 -4.69 10.21 10.26
CA ARG A 37 -5.94 10.38 11.04
C ARG A 37 -6.94 11.32 10.35
N ARG A 38 -6.46 12.28 9.56
CA ARG A 38 -7.34 13.12 8.72
C ARG A 38 -7.88 12.36 7.52
N GLY A 39 -7.11 11.44 6.94
CA GLY A 39 -7.57 10.53 5.89
C GLY A 39 -8.70 9.62 6.39
N VAL A 40 -8.58 9.13 7.63
CA VAL A 40 -9.65 8.36 8.28
C VAL A 40 -10.92 9.20 8.44
N ALA A 41 -10.80 10.42 8.95
CA ALA A 41 -11.93 11.34 9.10
C ALA A 41 -12.59 11.69 7.75
N TRP A 42 -11.79 11.86 6.69
CA TRP A 42 -12.30 12.05 5.33
C TRP A 42 -13.08 10.83 4.85
N ALA A 43 -12.51 9.62 4.99
CA ALA A 43 -13.15 8.40 4.54
C ALA A 43 -14.46 8.10 5.28
N ALA A 44 -14.51 8.35 6.60
CA ALA A 44 -15.73 8.20 7.39
C ALA A 44 -16.83 9.20 6.99
N ALA A 45 -16.45 10.37 6.47
CA ALA A 45 -17.37 11.44 6.07
C ALA A 45 -17.74 11.41 4.58
N GLU A 46 -17.08 10.59 3.76
CA GLU A 46 -17.30 10.52 2.31
C GLU A 46 -18.67 9.87 2.00
N PRO A 47 -19.63 10.61 1.41
CA PRO A 47 -20.98 10.09 1.18
C PRO A 47 -21.03 8.83 0.32
N ALA A 48 -20.11 8.67 -0.64
CA ALA A 48 -20.05 7.47 -1.48
C ALA A 48 -19.77 6.17 -0.68
N PHE A 49 -19.20 6.30 0.52
CA PHE A 49 -18.80 5.18 1.37
C PHE A 49 -19.84 4.85 2.45
N ALA A 50 -20.88 5.66 2.60
CA ALA A 50 -21.86 5.52 3.66
C ALA A 50 -22.48 4.11 3.71
N GLY A 51 -22.41 3.47 4.88
CA GLY A 51 -22.94 2.12 5.11
C GLY A 51 -22.11 0.98 4.52
N LYS A 52 -20.97 1.28 3.88
CA LYS A 52 -20.08 0.28 3.28
C LYS A 52 -18.78 0.17 4.08
N PRO A 53 -18.22 -1.03 4.29
CA PRO A 53 -16.93 -1.19 4.94
C PRO A 53 -15.81 -0.54 4.12
N VAL A 54 -14.96 0.24 4.79
CA VAL A 54 -13.77 0.86 4.21
C VAL A 54 -12.53 0.25 4.84
N LEU A 55 -11.72 -0.44 4.06
CA LEU A 55 -10.46 -1.04 4.49
C LEU A 55 -9.32 -0.10 4.11
N TYR A 56 -8.60 0.42 5.10
CA TYR A 56 -7.59 1.45 4.91
C TYR A 56 -6.23 0.97 5.40
N VAL A 57 -5.33 0.69 4.47
CA VAL A 57 -3.90 0.48 4.74
C VAL A 57 -3.18 1.82 4.66
N PRO A 58 -2.40 2.24 5.67
CA PRO A 58 -1.57 3.43 5.57
C PRO A 58 -0.44 3.21 4.55
N GLY A 59 -0.11 4.26 3.82
CA GLY A 59 1.12 4.41 3.06
C GLY A 59 2.18 5.17 3.86
N ASN A 60 3.20 5.69 3.17
CA ASN A 60 4.26 6.45 3.81
C ASN A 60 3.81 7.88 4.16
N HIS A 61 2.93 8.50 3.35
CA HIS A 61 2.46 9.87 3.56
C HIS A 61 1.59 10.03 4.80
N GLU A 62 0.83 9.01 5.20
CA GLU A 62 0.06 9.04 6.46
C GLU A 62 0.94 9.42 7.66
N PHE A 63 2.24 9.08 7.61
CA PHE A 63 3.21 9.32 8.68
C PHE A 63 4.06 10.60 8.50
N TYR A 64 3.83 11.40 7.46
CA TYR A 64 4.64 12.59 7.20
C TYR A 64 4.53 13.62 8.33
N GLY A 65 5.68 14.01 8.88
CA GLY A 65 5.78 14.90 10.03
C GLY A 65 5.34 14.29 11.37
N GLN A 66 5.03 12.99 11.40
CA GLN A 66 4.53 12.29 12.59
C GLN A 66 5.54 11.29 13.16
N VAL A 67 5.24 10.81 14.37
CA VAL A 67 5.84 9.60 14.92
C VAL A 67 4.98 8.42 14.51
N LEU A 68 5.51 7.53 13.67
CA LEU A 68 4.75 6.45 13.00
C LEU A 68 3.83 5.68 13.94
N ALA A 69 4.36 5.15 15.05
CA ALA A 69 3.58 4.36 16.00
C ALA A 69 2.50 5.17 16.74
N SER A 70 2.73 6.47 16.94
CA SER A 70 1.72 7.34 17.54
C SER A 70 0.63 7.67 16.52
N GLU A 71 0.99 7.99 15.28
CA GLU A 71 0.01 8.29 14.24
C GLU A 71 -0.85 7.09 13.88
N LEU A 72 -0.28 5.88 13.80
CA LEU A 72 -1.07 4.67 13.59
C LEU A 72 -2.11 4.47 14.70
N ALA A 73 -1.77 4.79 15.96
CA ALA A 73 -2.71 4.74 17.07
C ALA A 73 -3.81 5.81 16.93
N GLU A 74 -3.46 7.03 16.52
CA GLU A 74 -4.42 8.11 16.23
C GLU A 74 -5.35 7.77 15.05
N MET A 75 -4.82 7.13 14.00
CA MET A 75 -5.63 6.62 12.89
C MET A 75 -6.66 5.60 13.36
N ARG A 76 -6.24 4.63 14.20
CA ARG A 76 -7.16 3.63 14.77
C ARG A 76 -8.18 4.27 15.71
N ALA A 77 -7.79 5.27 16.50
CA ALA A 77 -8.70 6.02 17.36
C ALA A 77 -9.74 6.80 16.53
N ALA A 78 -9.32 7.47 15.45
CA ALA A 78 -10.21 8.17 14.54
C ALA A 78 -11.18 7.24 13.79
N ALA A 79 -10.83 5.95 13.66
CA ALA A 79 -11.67 4.95 13.01
C ALA A 79 -12.72 4.33 13.96
N GLN A 80 -12.61 4.55 15.28
CA GLN A 80 -13.56 4.03 16.25
C GLN A 80 -14.98 4.55 15.96
N ASP A 81 -15.95 3.64 16.04
CA ASP A 81 -17.37 3.92 15.78
C ASP A 81 -17.67 4.46 14.36
N THR A 82 -16.78 4.19 13.40
CA THR A 82 -16.98 4.46 11.97
C THR A 82 -17.06 3.17 11.14
N ASN A 83 -17.33 3.31 9.85
CA ASN A 83 -17.23 2.21 8.87
C ASN A 83 -15.79 1.95 8.37
N VAL A 84 -14.80 2.71 8.86
CA VAL A 84 -13.40 2.59 8.46
C VAL A 84 -12.66 1.60 9.36
N GLN A 85 -11.86 0.72 8.77
CA GLN A 85 -10.96 -0.19 9.46
C GLN A 85 -9.53 0.07 9.00
N VAL A 86 -8.70 0.59 9.89
CA VAL A 86 -7.28 0.84 9.62
C VAL A 86 -6.50 -0.46 9.83
N LEU A 87 -5.80 -0.91 8.79
CA LEU A 87 -5.10 -2.20 8.75
C LEU A 87 -3.59 -2.00 8.67
N ASP A 88 -2.85 -2.54 9.64
CA ASP A 88 -1.39 -2.71 9.58
C ASP A 88 -1.01 -4.01 10.28
N GLN A 89 -0.85 -5.08 9.48
CA GLN A 89 -0.76 -6.48 9.92
C GLN A 89 -2.04 -7.00 10.60
N ASP A 90 -3.19 -6.58 10.06
CA ASP A 90 -4.52 -7.06 10.49
C ASP A 90 -5.18 -7.94 9.42
N VAL A 91 -6.13 -8.76 9.87
CA VAL A 91 -6.99 -9.58 9.01
C VAL A 91 -8.45 -9.21 9.26
N VAL A 92 -9.19 -8.93 8.19
CA VAL A 92 -10.64 -8.67 8.25
C VAL A 92 -11.35 -9.72 7.41
N THR A 93 -12.52 -10.18 7.85
CA THR A 93 -13.40 -11.02 7.04
C THR A 93 -14.64 -10.23 6.64
N LEU A 94 -14.93 -10.21 5.35
CA LEU A 94 -16.14 -9.63 4.79
C LEU A 94 -17.06 -10.76 4.31
N ALA A 95 -18.35 -10.62 4.59
CA ALA A 95 -19.38 -11.51 4.03
C ALA A 95 -19.74 -11.07 2.61
N SER A 96 -19.96 -12.02 1.71
CA SER A 96 -20.51 -11.78 0.39
C SER A 96 -21.44 -12.92 -0.02
N ASP A 97 -22.37 -12.67 -0.94
CA ASP A 97 -23.29 -13.69 -1.45
C ASP A 97 -22.57 -14.88 -2.12
N ALA A 98 -21.36 -14.64 -2.66
CA ALA A 98 -20.52 -15.67 -3.29
C ALA A 98 -19.63 -16.44 -2.29
N GLY A 99 -19.67 -16.10 -1.00
CA GLY A 99 -18.83 -16.67 0.06
C GLY A 99 -18.00 -15.62 0.81
N PRO A 100 -17.30 -16.01 1.89
CA PRO A 100 -16.52 -15.09 2.69
C PRO A 100 -15.23 -14.65 1.97
N VAL A 101 -14.84 -13.41 2.20
CA VAL A 101 -13.57 -12.83 1.71
C VAL A 101 -12.71 -12.47 2.91
N ARG A 102 -11.51 -13.06 3.03
CA ARG A 102 -10.51 -12.58 4.00
C ARG A 102 -9.64 -11.53 3.35
N VAL A 103 -9.35 -10.48 4.09
CA VAL A 103 -8.49 -9.38 3.64
C VAL A 103 -7.33 -9.23 4.62
N LEU A 104 -6.10 -9.35 4.11
CA LEU A 104 -4.88 -9.09 4.85
C LEU A 104 -4.39 -7.69 4.47
N GLY A 105 -4.19 -6.80 5.44
CA GLY A 105 -3.74 -5.42 5.17
C GLY A 105 -2.46 -5.06 5.91
N ALA A 106 -1.45 -4.56 5.20
CA ALA A 106 -0.23 -4.02 5.80
C ALA A 106 0.52 -3.07 4.85
N THR A 107 1.25 -2.08 5.37
CA THR A 107 2.02 -1.13 4.53
C THR A 107 3.04 -1.83 3.60
N LEU A 108 3.50 -3.03 4.00
CA LEU A 108 4.57 -3.86 3.43
C LEU A 108 5.99 -3.29 3.55
N TRP A 109 6.18 -1.98 3.38
CA TRP A 109 7.51 -1.35 3.33
C TRP A 109 8.47 -2.08 2.36
N THR A 110 9.74 -1.70 2.33
CA THR A 110 10.72 -2.19 1.35
C THR A 110 11.97 -2.78 1.98
N ASP A 111 12.52 -3.81 1.33
CA ASP A 111 13.86 -4.36 1.59
C ASP A 111 14.94 -3.88 0.60
N PHE A 112 14.57 -3.01 -0.35
CA PHE A 112 15.42 -2.46 -1.41
C PHE A 112 16.03 -3.50 -2.36
N ARG A 113 15.46 -4.70 -2.49
CA ARG A 113 16.04 -5.79 -3.28
C ARG A 113 15.55 -5.88 -4.72
N LEU A 114 14.73 -4.95 -5.20
CA LEU A 114 14.36 -4.91 -6.62
C LEU A 114 15.62 -4.82 -7.49
N LYS A 115 15.62 -5.54 -8.62
CA LYS A 115 16.67 -5.38 -9.64
C LYS A 115 16.35 -4.17 -10.50
N VAL A 116 17.37 -3.35 -10.78
CA VAL A 116 17.28 -2.20 -11.69
C VAL A 116 18.26 -2.35 -12.85
N LEU A 117 17.98 -1.69 -13.96
CA LEU A 117 18.75 -1.74 -15.19
C LEU A 117 19.89 -0.71 -15.15
N GLY A 118 21.13 -1.18 -15.09
CA GLY A 118 22.33 -0.34 -15.10
C GLY A 118 22.51 0.41 -16.43
N ALA A 119 23.33 1.47 -16.42
CA ALA A 119 23.71 2.22 -17.62
C ALA A 119 24.37 1.34 -18.69
N ASP A 120 25.03 0.25 -18.27
CA ASP A 120 25.62 -0.80 -19.10
C ASP A 120 24.62 -1.82 -19.67
N GLY A 121 23.32 -1.62 -19.40
CA GLY A 121 22.25 -2.51 -19.85
C GLY A 121 22.13 -3.81 -19.04
N GLN A 122 22.82 -3.94 -17.91
CA GLN A 122 22.76 -5.13 -17.07
C GLN A 122 21.83 -4.95 -15.88
N TRP A 123 20.99 -5.96 -15.60
CA TRP A 123 20.14 -5.99 -14.42
C TRP A 123 20.96 -6.29 -13.17
N ARG A 124 20.91 -5.40 -12.18
CA ARG A 124 21.70 -5.49 -10.95
C ARG A 124 20.81 -5.30 -9.73
N ARG A 125 21.18 -5.96 -8.64
CA ARG A 125 20.56 -5.82 -7.31
C ARG A 125 21.63 -5.31 -6.36
N ASP A 126 21.47 -4.08 -5.88
CA ASP A 126 22.32 -3.51 -4.83
C ASP A 126 21.45 -2.79 -3.79
N ALA A 127 20.98 -3.57 -2.81
CA ALA A 127 20.10 -3.06 -1.77
C ALA A 127 20.79 -2.02 -0.86
N ARG A 128 22.13 -2.06 -0.75
CA ARG A 128 22.86 -1.08 0.06
C ARG A 128 22.91 0.27 -0.63
N LEU A 129 23.21 0.27 -1.93
CA LEU A 129 23.19 1.49 -2.74
C LEU A 129 21.79 2.08 -2.80
N ALA A 130 20.77 1.27 -3.12
CA ALA A 130 19.39 1.73 -3.17
C ALA A 130 18.90 2.30 -1.83
N ALA A 131 19.23 1.65 -0.71
CA ALA A 131 18.89 2.17 0.61
C ALA A 131 19.61 3.50 0.94
N ALA A 132 20.87 3.65 0.51
CA ALA A 132 21.62 4.89 0.70
C ALA A 132 21.04 6.04 -0.14
N GLU A 133 20.72 5.78 -1.41
CA GLU A 133 20.07 6.75 -2.29
C GLU A 133 18.70 7.14 -1.74
N ALA A 134 17.87 6.17 -1.33
CA ALA A 134 16.57 6.42 -0.73
C ALA A 134 16.68 7.25 0.55
N SER A 135 17.67 6.97 1.42
CA SER A 135 17.89 7.70 2.67
C SER A 135 18.15 9.20 2.47
N VAL A 136 18.60 9.61 1.28
CA VAL A 136 18.89 11.01 0.93
C VAL A 136 17.82 11.58 0.01
N GLY A 137 17.30 10.78 -0.91
CA GLY A 137 16.38 11.20 -1.97
C GLY A 137 14.90 11.19 -1.59
N LEU A 138 14.49 10.44 -0.56
CA LEU A 138 13.08 10.34 -0.17
C LEU A 138 12.77 11.09 1.12
N ASN A 139 11.65 11.81 1.12
CA ASN A 139 11.18 12.58 2.26
C ASN A 139 10.85 11.70 3.46
N ASP A 140 10.48 10.44 3.25
CA ASP A 140 10.23 9.42 4.26
C ASP A 140 11.30 9.44 5.36
N PHE A 141 12.57 9.38 4.97
CA PHE A 141 13.71 9.34 5.91
C PHE A 141 14.07 10.70 6.51
N SER A 142 13.44 11.78 6.02
CA SER A 142 13.63 13.15 6.50
C SER A 142 12.53 13.58 7.48
N VAL A 143 11.27 13.21 7.22
CA VAL A 143 10.10 13.74 7.94
C VAL A 143 9.38 12.71 8.82
N ILE A 144 9.53 11.41 8.56
CA ILE A 144 8.96 10.38 9.43
C ILE A 144 9.85 10.19 10.67
N ARG A 145 9.22 10.01 11.82
CA ARG A 145 9.89 9.70 13.09
C ARG A 145 9.47 8.34 13.61
N VAL A 146 10.38 7.67 14.30
CA VAL A 146 10.14 6.40 14.99
C VAL A 146 10.58 6.51 16.43
N LYS A 147 9.88 5.81 17.33
CA LYS A 147 10.31 5.68 18.73
C LYS A 147 11.63 4.91 18.78
N ARG A 148 12.54 5.35 19.64
CA ARG A 148 13.76 4.59 19.93
C ARG A 148 13.41 3.33 20.73
N THR A 149 14.19 2.28 20.53
CA THR A 149 14.07 1.03 21.29
C THR A 149 14.93 1.12 22.55
N ALA A 150 14.49 0.46 23.62
CA ALA A 150 15.24 0.39 24.86
C ALA A 150 16.70 -0.07 24.62
N PRO A 151 17.68 0.46 25.37
CA PRO A 151 17.55 1.37 26.51
C PRO A 151 17.37 2.85 26.15
N GLU A 152 17.38 3.20 24.85
CA GLU A 152 17.27 4.59 24.42
C GLU A 152 15.82 5.09 24.48
N SER A 153 15.62 6.33 24.95
CA SER A 153 14.31 7.00 24.99
C SER A 153 14.21 8.10 23.94
N GLY A 154 12.97 8.50 23.61
CA GLY A 154 12.68 9.56 22.64
C GLY A 154 12.44 9.04 21.22
N VAL A 155 12.59 9.93 20.25
CA VAL A 155 12.32 9.65 18.83
C VAL A 155 13.55 9.92 17.96
N ARG A 156 13.59 9.30 16.79
CA ARG A 156 14.61 9.56 15.76
C ARG A 156 13.98 9.54 14.37
N ARG A 157 14.72 10.02 13.37
CA ARG A 157 14.33 9.84 11.96
C ARG A 157 14.22 8.35 11.63
N LEU A 158 13.27 8.03 10.76
CA LEU A 158 13.20 6.72 10.10
C LEU A 158 14.54 6.45 9.38
N ARG A 159 14.98 5.19 9.38
CA ARG A 159 16.17 4.74 8.66
C ARG A 159 15.77 3.62 7.69
N PRO A 160 16.47 3.45 6.55
CA PRO A 160 16.20 2.34 5.63
C PRO A 160 16.24 0.95 6.29
N LEU A 161 17.07 0.77 7.31
CA LEU A 161 17.12 -0.51 8.02
C LEU A 161 15.82 -0.81 8.79
N ASP A 162 15.07 0.20 9.21
CA ASP A 162 13.76 0.00 9.86
C ASP A 162 12.76 -0.61 8.86
N THR A 163 12.70 -0.05 7.65
CA THR A 163 11.78 -0.52 6.61
C THR A 163 12.12 -1.94 6.18
N VAL A 164 13.41 -2.30 6.13
CA VAL A 164 13.86 -3.68 5.86
C VAL A 164 13.38 -4.64 6.94
N HIS A 165 13.51 -4.26 8.23
CA HIS A 165 13.04 -5.11 9.32
C HIS A 165 11.52 -5.27 9.34
N TRP A 166 10.78 -4.20 9.10
CA TRP A 166 9.31 -4.25 9.01
C TRP A 166 8.86 -5.06 7.82
N HIS A 167 9.46 -4.88 6.64
CA HIS A 167 9.18 -5.67 5.45
C HIS A 167 9.34 -7.17 5.70
N GLN A 168 10.43 -7.57 6.34
CA GLN A 168 10.65 -8.97 6.70
C GLN A 168 9.64 -9.48 7.73
N ALA A 169 9.26 -8.66 8.72
CA ALA A 169 8.24 -9.02 9.71
C ALA A 169 6.86 -9.18 9.06
N THR A 170 6.45 -8.23 8.23
CA THR A 170 5.19 -8.28 7.49
C THR A 170 5.13 -9.48 6.55
N ARG A 171 6.23 -9.82 5.87
CA ARG A 171 6.27 -11.02 5.02
C ARG A 171 6.10 -12.32 5.79
N ARG A 172 6.72 -12.44 6.97
CA ARG A 172 6.51 -13.60 7.85
C ARG A 172 5.06 -13.67 8.32
N TRP A 173 4.54 -12.56 8.80
CA TRP A 173 3.13 -12.48 9.22
C TRP A 173 2.17 -12.86 8.08
N MET A 174 2.36 -12.33 6.87
CA MET A 174 1.53 -12.70 5.71
C MET A 174 1.65 -14.18 5.38
N HIS A 175 2.86 -14.75 5.40
CA HIS A 175 3.08 -16.17 5.16
C HIS A 175 2.30 -17.04 6.17
N ASP A 176 2.41 -16.72 7.45
CA ASP A 176 1.71 -17.46 8.51
C ASP A 176 0.19 -17.38 8.35
N ARG A 177 -0.35 -16.19 8.04
CA ARG A 177 -1.80 -15.99 7.83
C ARG A 177 -2.32 -16.66 6.57
N LEU A 178 -1.55 -16.65 5.48
CA LEU A 178 -1.95 -17.29 4.24
C LEU A 178 -1.95 -18.82 4.35
N ALA A 179 -1.09 -19.39 5.20
CA ALA A 179 -1.02 -20.82 5.48
C ALA A 179 -2.22 -21.35 6.29
N GLU A 180 -2.97 -20.48 6.97
CA GLU A 180 -4.20 -20.87 7.66
C GLU A 180 -5.25 -21.34 6.62
N PRO A 181 -5.88 -22.53 6.80
CA PRO A 181 -6.91 -23.03 5.89
C PRO A 181 -8.05 -22.04 5.71
N TRP A 182 -8.42 -21.76 4.47
CA TRP A 182 -9.46 -20.79 4.14
C TRP A 182 -10.34 -21.30 3.01
N GLY A 183 -11.66 -21.32 3.25
CA GLY A 183 -12.65 -21.80 2.28
C GLY A 183 -13.24 -20.72 1.38
N GLY A 184 -12.72 -19.49 1.43
CA GLY A 184 -13.23 -18.34 0.70
C GLY A 184 -12.17 -17.69 -0.20
N LYS A 185 -12.43 -16.44 -0.59
CA LYS A 185 -11.46 -15.63 -1.36
C LYS A 185 -10.48 -14.91 -0.44
N THR A 186 -9.26 -14.69 -0.94
CA THR A 186 -8.23 -13.94 -0.23
C THR A 186 -7.84 -12.70 -1.01
N VAL A 187 -7.98 -11.54 -0.36
CA VAL A 187 -7.47 -10.26 -0.84
C VAL A 187 -6.29 -9.84 0.03
N VAL A 188 -5.23 -9.33 -0.58
CA VAL A 188 -4.12 -8.68 0.11
C VAL A 188 -4.09 -7.21 -0.28
N ILE A 189 -3.94 -6.32 0.70
CA ILE A 189 -3.77 -4.88 0.50
C ILE A 189 -2.40 -4.49 1.04
N THR A 190 -1.58 -3.92 0.17
CA THR A 190 -0.33 -3.26 0.58
C THR A 190 -0.28 -1.84 0.08
N HIS A 191 0.61 -1.01 0.63
CA HIS A 191 0.88 0.28 -0.03
C HIS A 191 2.03 0.12 -1.03
N HIS A 192 3.19 -0.37 -0.56
CA HIS A 192 4.32 -0.65 -1.44
C HIS A 192 3.98 -1.80 -2.39
N ALA A 193 4.43 -1.69 -3.65
CA ALA A 193 4.10 -2.68 -4.66
C ALA A 193 4.78 -4.03 -4.35
N PRO A 194 4.11 -5.17 -4.58
CA PRO A 194 4.62 -6.48 -4.19
C PRO A 194 5.52 -7.13 -5.24
N HIS A 195 5.44 -6.69 -6.50
CA HIS A 195 6.04 -7.41 -7.62
C HIS A 195 6.55 -6.46 -8.68
N ARG A 196 7.59 -6.88 -9.40
CA ARG A 196 8.22 -6.11 -10.48
C ARG A 196 7.28 -5.75 -11.64
N GLY A 197 6.13 -6.41 -11.75
CA GLY A 197 5.10 -6.10 -12.74
C GLY A 197 4.52 -4.69 -12.57
N SER A 198 4.65 -4.11 -11.37
CA SER A 198 4.25 -2.74 -11.05
C SER A 198 5.38 -1.71 -11.23
N LEU A 199 6.43 -2.05 -11.98
CA LEU A 199 7.51 -1.11 -12.30
C LEU A 199 7.28 -0.53 -13.69
N ALA A 200 6.95 0.76 -13.79
CA ALA A 200 6.84 1.41 -15.09
C ALA A 200 8.20 1.45 -15.81
N ALA A 201 8.18 1.25 -17.13
CA ALA A 201 9.40 1.10 -17.94
C ALA A 201 10.36 2.30 -17.83
N CYS A 202 9.83 3.51 -17.67
CA CYS A 202 10.64 4.73 -17.49
C CYS A 202 11.46 4.74 -16.19
N PHE A 203 11.08 3.94 -15.20
CA PHE A 203 11.76 3.85 -13.91
C PHE A 203 12.67 2.63 -13.77
N GLU A 204 12.77 1.74 -14.77
CA GLU A 204 13.65 0.55 -14.68
C GLU A 204 15.11 0.87 -14.39
N ARG A 205 15.57 2.07 -14.75
CA ARG A 205 16.94 2.56 -14.55
C ARG A 205 17.11 3.41 -13.29
N SER A 206 16.04 3.69 -12.56
CA SER A 206 16.08 4.53 -11.37
C SER A 206 16.60 3.72 -10.18
N GLY A 207 17.70 4.18 -9.58
CA GLY A 207 18.24 3.57 -8.36
C GLY A 207 17.32 3.70 -7.13
N LEU A 208 16.31 4.60 -7.21
CA LEU A 208 15.27 4.75 -6.19
C LEU A 208 14.12 3.76 -6.34
N SER A 209 13.91 3.12 -7.49
CA SER A 209 12.80 2.17 -7.70
C SER A 209 12.69 1.05 -6.66
N PRO A 210 13.78 0.48 -6.12
CA PRO A 210 13.70 -0.49 -5.04
C PRO A 210 13.08 0.06 -3.76
N ALA A 211 12.98 1.38 -3.58
CA ALA A 211 12.25 1.96 -2.46
C ALA A 211 10.73 1.83 -2.62
N PHE A 212 10.22 1.76 -3.85
CA PHE A 212 8.79 1.78 -4.14
C PHE A 212 8.21 0.40 -4.45
N VAL A 213 8.98 -0.43 -5.17
CA VAL A 213 8.54 -1.73 -5.69
C VAL A 213 9.39 -2.85 -5.10
N ASN A 214 8.72 -3.85 -4.54
CA ASN A 214 9.34 -5.11 -4.12
C ASN A 214 9.32 -6.14 -5.25
N ASP A 215 10.15 -7.17 -5.12
CA ASP A 215 10.17 -8.34 -6.01
C ASP A 215 9.96 -9.59 -5.17
N LEU A 216 8.74 -9.75 -4.64
CA LEU A 216 8.39 -10.86 -3.77
C LEU A 216 8.49 -12.21 -4.53
N PRO A 217 8.94 -13.28 -3.87
CA PRO A 217 9.01 -14.59 -4.49
C PRO A 217 7.60 -15.11 -4.85
N PRO A 218 7.46 -15.97 -5.88
CA PRO A 218 6.16 -16.50 -6.30
C PRO A 218 5.33 -17.14 -5.17
N SER A 219 5.98 -17.74 -4.16
CA SER A 219 5.29 -18.33 -3.00
C SER A 219 4.52 -17.33 -2.14
N CYS A 220 4.80 -16.03 -2.24
CA CYS A 220 4.03 -15.00 -1.54
C CYS A 220 2.63 -14.76 -2.15
N PHE A 221 2.40 -15.21 -3.38
CA PHE A 221 1.13 -15.06 -4.09
C PHE A 221 0.23 -16.30 -3.98
N ASP A 222 0.72 -17.36 -3.35
CA ASP A 222 -0.03 -18.61 -3.24
C ASP A 222 -1.23 -18.43 -2.29
N GLY A 223 -2.39 -18.93 -2.71
CA GLY A 223 -3.65 -18.74 -1.98
C GLY A 223 -4.19 -17.30 -1.97
N VAL A 224 -3.60 -16.36 -2.74
CA VAL A 224 -4.10 -14.99 -2.94
C VAL A 224 -4.87 -14.92 -4.26
N ASP A 225 -6.09 -14.37 -4.24
CA ASP A 225 -6.89 -14.16 -5.45
C ASP A 225 -6.67 -12.75 -6.04
N LEU A 226 -6.60 -11.74 -5.17
CA LEU A 226 -6.42 -10.34 -5.53
C LEU A 226 -5.39 -9.68 -4.63
N TRP A 227 -4.46 -8.93 -5.21
CA TRP A 227 -3.52 -8.07 -4.51
C TRP A 227 -3.73 -6.62 -4.96
N VAL A 228 -4.04 -5.74 -4.03
CA VAL A 228 -4.22 -4.30 -4.28
C VAL A 228 -3.04 -3.54 -3.70
N HIS A 229 -2.46 -2.61 -4.47
CA HIS A 229 -1.43 -1.71 -3.97
C HIS A 229 -1.52 -0.28 -4.50
N GLY A 230 -0.62 0.60 -4.05
CA GLY A 230 -0.47 1.99 -4.49
C GLY A 230 1.00 2.37 -4.76
N HIS A 231 1.41 3.56 -4.32
CA HIS A 231 2.76 4.11 -4.19
C HIS A 231 3.51 4.42 -5.49
N THR A 232 3.23 3.68 -6.56
CA THR A 232 3.98 3.78 -7.82
C THR A 232 3.56 4.94 -8.73
N HIS A 233 2.40 5.55 -8.47
CA HIS A 233 1.81 6.64 -9.26
C HIS A 233 1.57 6.32 -10.75
N ASP A 234 1.60 5.04 -11.11
CA ASP A 234 1.17 4.49 -12.39
C ASP A 234 0.11 3.39 -12.13
N SER A 235 -0.89 3.30 -13.00
CA SER A 235 -1.92 2.25 -12.89
C SER A 235 -1.41 0.91 -13.43
N PHE A 236 -1.71 -0.17 -12.74
CA PHE A 236 -1.34 -1.54 -13.13
C PHE A 236 -2.51 -2.50 -12.94
N ASP A 237 -2.64 -3.47 -13.85
CA ASP A 237 -3.59 -4.57 -13.76
C ASP A 237 -3.02 -5.78 -14.51
N TYR A 238 -2.52 -6.77 -13.78
CA TYR A 238 -1.86 -7.93 -14.37
C TYR A 238 -2.03 -9.18 -13.51
N LEU A 239 -1.67 -10.33 -14.09
CA LEU A 239 -1.74 -11.63 -13.42
C LEU A 239 -0.34 -12.11 -13.05
N VAL A 240 -0.23 -12.70 -11.86
CA VAL A 240 0.96 -13.44 -11.38
C VAL A 240 0.58 -14.89 -11.20
N ASP A 241 1.32 -15.80 -11.82
CA ASP A 241 1.11 -17.25 -11.65
C ASP A 241 1.42 -17.68 -10.23
N ARG A 242 0.55 -18.51 -9.66
CA ARG A 242 0.69 -19.04 -8.30
C ARG A 242 1.34 -20.42 -8.35
N PRO A 243 2.32 -20.71 -7.47
CA PRO A 243 2.92 -22.04 -7.40
C PRO A 243 1.92 -23.18 -7.16
N GLY A 244 0.86 -22.95 -6.36
CA GLY A 244 -0.22 -23.91 -6.12
C GLY A 244 -1.26 -24.00 -7.25
N GLY A 245 -1.10 -23.24 -8.34
CA GLY A 245 -1.98 -23.24 -9.50
C GLY A 245 -2.94 -22.04 -9.58
N GLY A 246 -3.30 -21.67 -10.81
CA GLY A 246 -4.06 -20.45 -11.11
C GLY A 246 -3.25 -19.18 -10.94
N THR A 247 -3.93 -18.04 -10.84
CA THR A 247 -3.31 -16.71 -10.84
C THR A 247 -3.78 -15.85 -9.67
N CYS A 248 -2.91 -14.93 -9.24
CA CYS A 248 -3.24 -13.78 -8.40
C CYS A 248 -3.33 -12.55 -9.31
N ARG A 249 -4.45 -11.82 -9.28
CA ARG A 249 -4.56 -10.54 -9.97
C ARG A 249 -3.94 -9.46 -9.11
N VAL A 250 -3.04 -8.66 -9.66
CA VAL A 250 -2.42 -7.51 -8.99
C VAL A 250 -2.94 -6.24 -9.64
N VAL A 251 -3.50 -5.34 -8.82
CA VAL A 251 -4.08 -4.07 -9.28
C VAL A 251 -3.54 -2.87 -8.50
N CYS A 252 -3.41 -1.75 -9.20
CA CYS A 252 -2.97 -0.45 -8.68
C CYS A 252 -3.76 0.64 -9.41
N ASN A 253 -4.45 1.51 -8.67
CA ASN A 253 -5.19 2.65 -9.22
C ASN A 253 -4.87 3.94 -8.45
N PRO A 254 -3.63 4.44 -8.56
CA PRO A 254 -3.15 5.58 -7.80
C PRO A 254 -3.57 6.88 -8.46
N ARG A 255 -3.99 7.90 -7.70
CA ARG A 255 -4.23 9.23 -8.28
C ARG A 255 -2.92 9.96 -8.57
N GLY A 256 -1.96 9.87 -7.65
CA GLY A 256 -0.72 10.63 -7.68
C GLY A 256 -0.94 12.12 -7.47
N TYR A 257 0.10 12.93 -7.71
CA TYR A 257 0.02 14.38 -7.50
C TYR A 257 -0.82 15.11 -8.55
N VAL A 258 -1.37 16.25 -8.18
CA VAL A 258 -1.90 17.23 -9.14
C VAL A 258 -0.77 18.19 -9.52
N ARG A 259 -0.45 18.25 -10.81
CA ARG A 259 0.59 19.13 -11.34
C ARG A 259 0.14 20.59 -11.31
N TRP A 260 1.10 21.51 -11.45
CA TRP A 260 0.85 22.96 -11.42
C TRP A 260 -0.12 23.44 -12.51
N ASP A 261 -0.23 22.70 -13.62
CA ASP A 261 -1.15 22.97 -14.73
C ASP A 261 -2.55 22.35 -14.53
N GLY A 262 -2.80 21.75 -13.36
CA GLY A 262 -4.06 21.10 -13.00
C GLY A 262 -4.22 19.68 -13.53
N THR A 263 -3.25 19.14 -14.27
CA THR A 263 -3.31 17.75 -14.74
C THR A 263 -2.90 16.77 -13.65
N LEU A 264 -3.50 15.57 -13.66
CA LEU A 264 -3.07 14.48 -12.78
C LEU A 264 -1.71 13.95 -13.23
N GLU A 265 -0.86 13.61 -12.28
CA GLU A 265 0.37 12.87 -12.52
C GLU A 265 0.08 11.52 -13.17
N ASN A 266 -0.84 10.75 -12.57
CA ASN A 266 -1.39 9.57 -13.22
C ASN A 266 -2.63 9.95 -14.03
N ARG A 267 -2.47 9.97 -15.37
CA ARG A 267 -3.59 10.22 -16.29
C ARG A 267 -4.56 9.03 -16.41
N GLY A 268 -4.14 7.84 -15.97
CA GLY A 268 -4.94 6.62 -15.98
C GLY A 268 -5.71 6.37 -14.69
N PHE A 269 -5.68 7.30 -13.74
CA PHE A 269 -6.47 7.20 -12.52
C PHE A 269 -7.97 7.23 -12.83
N ASP A 270 -8.70 6.24 -12.34
CA ASP A 270 -10.15 6.16 -12.45
C ASP A 270 -10.80 6.19 -11.06
N PRO A 271 -11.51 7.28 -10.68
CA PRO A 271 -12.13 7.39 -9.37
C PRO A 271 -13.31 6.42 -9.15
N GLY A 272 -13.77 5.72 -10.20
CA GLY A 272 -14.79 4.68 -10.16
C GLY A 272 -14.25 3.28 -10.42
N PHE A 273 -12.93 3.06 -10.30
CA PHE A 273 -12.32 1.76 -10.61
C PHE A 273 -12.78 0.67 -9.63
N GLU A 274 -13.59 -0.25 -10.15
CA GLU A 274 -14.17 -1.36 -9.41
C GLU A 274 -13.55 -2.70 -9.84
N VAL A 275 -13.25 -3.56 -8.87
CA VAL A 275 -12.73 -4.92 -9.09
C VAL A 275 -13.64 -5.94 -8.41
N THR A 276 -13.94 -7.03 -9.11
CA THR A 276 -14.65 -8.18 -8.52
C THR A 276 -13.68 -9.24 -8.04
N VAL A 277 -13.92 -9.75 -6.82
CA VAL A 277 -13.27 -10.93 -6.25
C VAL A 277 -14.31 -12.02 -5.95
#